data_AF-A0A4M3JTE6-F1
#
_entry.id   AF-A0A4M3JTE6-F1
#
_cell.length_a   1.000
_cell.length_b   1.000
_cell.length_c   1.000
_cell.angle_alpha   90.00
_cell.angle_beta   90.00
_cell.angle_gamma   90.00
#
_symmetry.space_group_name_H-M   'P 1'
#
loop_
_entity.id
_entity.type
_entity.pdbx_description
1 polymer ?
#
loop_
_entity_poly.entity_id
_entity_poly.type
_entity_poly.pdbx_seq_one_letter_code
_entity_poly.pdbx_strand_id
1 'polypeptide(L)'
;MTPEQVKEKLEGVKWISKEIKGLYLKLEALEGGIIEKPTLSHSRVQTSRENKTENNLISVLKLKEDTLQRIERLTEERMEISRLIDKLANPLERSVLRFFYLNDLVASEVAEEIGKSTPSVY
;
A
#
# COMPACT_ATOMS: atom_id res chain seq x y z
N MET A 1 -1.75 16.31 -21.78
CA MET A 1 -0.79 15.91 -20.73
C MET A 1 0.57 15.86 -21.38
N THR A 2 1.56 16.55 -20.83
CA THR A 2 2.91 16.54 -21.39
C THR A 2 3.65 15.26 -20.98
N PRO A 3 4.69 14.82 -21.70
CA PRO A 3 5.50 13.66 -21.31
C PRO A 3 6.04 13.76 -19.88
N GLU A 4 6.40 14.96 -19.43
CA GLU A 4 6.91 15.23 -18.08
C GLU A 4 5.84 14.99 -17.03
N GLN A 5 4.61 15.46 -17.27
CA GLN A 5 3.48 15.19 -16.39
C GLN A 5 3.18 13.69 -16.31
N VAL A 6 3.37 12.94 -17.41
CA VAL A 6 3.13 11.49 -17.45
C VAL A 6 4.16 10.79 -16.59
N LYS A 7 5.43 11.17 -16.77
CA LYS A 7 6.53 10.66 -15.95
C LYS A 7 6.31 10.95 -14.47
N GLU A 8 5.92 12.17 -14.12
CA GLU A 8 5.63 12.56 -12.73
C GLU A 8 4.53 11.71 -12.12
N LYS A 9 3.41 11.49 -12.83
CA LYS A 9 2.34 10.59 -12.36
C LYS A 9 2.82 9.16 -12.17
N LEU A 10 3.64 8.65 -13.09
CA LEU A 10 4.18 7.29 -13.02
C LEU A 10 5.17 7.13 -11.84
N GLU A 11 6.02 8.12 -11.58
CA GLU A 11 6.88 8.11 -10.39
C GLU A 11 6.06 8.25 -9.10
N GLY A 12 4.97 9.04 -9.13
CA GLY A 12 4.02 9.15 -8.02
C GLY A 12 3.42 7.80 -7.63
N VAL A 13 3.04 6.95 -8.60
CA VAL A 13 2.43 5.65 -8.30
C VAL A 13 3.41 4.65 -7.65
N LYS A 14 4.73 4.80 -7.87
CA LYS A 14 5.74 4.04 -7.12
C LYS A 14 5.70 4.36 -5.64
N TRP A 15 5.61 5.65 -5.30
CA TRP A 15 5.48 6.08 -3.90
C TRP A 15 4.18 5.60 -3.27
N ILE A 16 3.07 5.69 -4.00
CA ILE A 16 1.76 5.16 -3.55
C ILE A 16 1.87 3.67 -3.22
N SER A 17 2.50 2.87 -4.09
CA SER A 17 2.65 1.43 -3.87
C SER A 17 3.46 1.11 -2.61
N LYS A 18 4.55 1.87 -2.37
CA LYS A 18 5.36 1.76 -1.14
C LYS A 18 4.57 2.17 0.11
N GLU A 19 3.78 3.23 0.01
CA GLU A 19 2.96 3.72 1.11
C GLU A 19 1.87 2.72 1.50
N ILE A 20 1.15 2.15 0.52
CA ILE A 20 0.16 1.09 0.75
C ILE A 20 0.80 -0.08 1.51
N LYS A 21 1.98 -0.55 1.05
CA LYS A 21 2.72 -1.63 1.74
C LYS A 21 3.05 -1.26 3.19
N GLY A 22 3.52 -0.04 3.43
CA GLY A 22 3.81 0.45 4.78
C GLY A 22 2.57 0.53 5.69
N LEU A 23 1.42 0.91 5.14
CA LEU A 23 0.15 0.96 5.89
C LEU A 23 -0.33 -0.45 6.27
N TYR A 24 -0.16 -1.46 5.40
CA TYR A 24 -0.45 -2.84 5.76
C TYR A 24 0.46 -3.38 6.86
N LEU A 25 1.78 -3.10 6.80
CA LEU A 25 2.71 -3.47 7.87
C LEU A 25 2.35 -2.79 9.20
N LYS A 26 1.87 -1.55 9.15
CA LYS A 26 1.36 -0.85 10.33
C LYS A 26 0.11 -1.54 10.90
N LEU A 27 -0.83 -1.98 10.06
CA LEU A 27 -2.01 -2.73 10.50
C LEU A 27 -1.62 -4.04 11.20
N GLU A 28 -0.68 -4.78 10.62
CA GLU A 28 -0.14 -6.02 11.21
C GLU A 28 0.51 -5.77 12.57
N ALA A 29 1.31 -4.70 12.70
CA ALA A 29 1.91 -4.31 13.99
C ALA A 29 0.86 -3.93 15.04
N LEU A 30 -0.23 -3.27 14.63
CA LEU A 30 -1.36 -2.95 15.52
C LEU A 30 -2.12 -4.21 15.93
N GLU A 31 -2.23 -5.21 15.06
CA GLU A 31 -2.83 -6.52 15.40
C GLU A 31 -1.98 -7.29 16.39
N GLY A 32 -0.67 -7.42 16.15
CA GLY A 32 0.25 -8.09 17.08
C GLY A 32 0.24 -7.46 18.48
N GLY A 33 0.23 -6.13 18.57
CA GLY A 33 0.17 -5.41 19.84
C GLY A 33 -1.18 -5.52 20.58
N ILE A 34 -2.27 -5.82 19.86
CA ILE A 34 -3.58 -6.11 20.46
C ILE A 34 -3.65 -7.56 20.94
N ILE A 35 -3.10 -8.52 20.19
CA ILE A 35 -3.16 -9.96 20.48
C ILE A 35 -2.29 -10.34 21.69
N GLU A 36 -1.18 -9.64 21.96
CA GLU A 36 -0.40 -9.85 23.19
C GLU A 36 -1.13 -9.35 24.46
N LYS A 37 -2.17 -8.52 24.34
CA LYS A 37 -2.80 -7.81 25.48
C LYS A 37 -4.19 -8.24 25.96
N PRO A 38 -4.93 -9.24 25.44
CA PRO A 38 -6.20 -9.66 26.03
C PRO A 38 -6.06 -11.04 26.69
N THR A 39 -5.01 -11.27 27.48
CA THR A 39 -5.12 -12.24 28.57
C THR A 39 -5.87 -11.53 29.69
N LEU A 40 -7.20 -11.58 29.61
CA LEU A 40 -8.12 -11.08 30.62
C LEU A 40 -7.84 -11.78 31.96
N SER A 41 -6.93 -11.23 32.76
CA SER A 41 -6.83 -11.58 34.17
C SER A 41 -8.10 -11.07 34.84
N HIS A 42 -9.08 -11.96 35.02
CA HIS A 42 -10.23 -11.74 35.90
C HIS A 42 -9.74 -11.48 37.32
N SER A 43 -9.36 -10.24 37.61
CA SER A 43 -9.12 -9.77 38.97
C SER A 43 -9.93 -8.51 39.15
N ARG A 44 -10.99 -8.64 39.96
CA ARG A 44 -11.73 -7.53 40.58
C ARG A 44 -10.73 -6.44 41.01
N VAL A 45 -11.04 -5.18 40.69
CA VAL A 45 -10.84 -3.94 41.49
C VAL A 45 -10.63 -2.72 40.59
N GLN A 46 -11.39 -1.65 40.92
CA GLN A 46 -11.26 -0.23 40.54
C GLN A 46 -11.75 0.23 39.15
N THR A 47 -12.96 0.79 39.19
CA THR A 47 -13.69 1.59 38.19
C THR A 47 -12.94 2.79 37.57
N SER A 48 -11.68 3.06 37.95
CA SER A 48 -10.83 4.09 37.33
C SER A 48 -9.79 3.51 36.35
N ARG A 49 -9.49 2.21 36.41
CA ARG A 49 -8.56 1.52 35.48
C ARG A 49 -9.26 1.01 34.21
N GLU A 50 -10.56 0.72 34.29
CA GLU A 50 -11.39 0.30 33.14
C GLU A 50 -11.41 1.36 32.03
N ASN A 51 -11.63 2.63 32.39
CA ASN A 51 -11.69 3.74 31.43
C ASN A 51 -10.40 3.92 30.60
N LYS A 52 -9.21 3.65 31.15
CA LYS A 52 -7.95 3.85 30.41
C LYS A 52 -7.70 2.76 29.38
N THR A 53 -8.06 1.52 29.72
CA THR A 53 -7.89 0.36 28.82
C THR A 53 -8.91 0.40 27.68
N GLU A 54 -10.16 0.74 27.99
CA GLU A 54 -11.23 0.89 27.01
C GLU A 54 -10.96 2.06 26.04
N ASN A 55 -10.51 3.22 26.56
CA ASN A 55 -10.10 4.34 25.71
C ASN A 55 -8.93 3.97 24.78
N ASN A 56 -7.95 3.20 25.27
CA ASN A 56 -6.84 2.73 24.43
C ASN A 56 -7.33 1.79 23.31
N LEU A 57 -8.24 0.87 23.62
CA LEU A 57 -8.82 -0.02 22.61
C LEU A 57 -9.58 0.78 21.54
N ILE A 58 -10.41 1.73 21.95
CA ILE A 58 -11.14 2.62 21.04
C ILE A 58 -10.17 3.41 20.16
N SER A 59 -9.08 3.95 20.71
CA SER A 59 -8.05 4.65 19.93
C SER A 59 -7.37 3.75 18.90
N VAL A 60 -7.06 2.50 19.25
CA VAL A 60 -6.45 1.56 18.31
C VAL A 60 -7.42 1.17 17.19
N LEU A 61 -8.71 0.96 17.51
CA LEU A 61 -9.74 0.68 16.51
C LEU A 61 -9.90 1.85 15.53
N LYS A 62 -9.96 3.09 16.02
CA LYS A 62 -9.99 4.29 15.17
C LYS A 62 -8.76 4.38 14.26
N LEU A 63 -7.57 4.12 14.80
CA LEU A 63 -6.35 4.16 14.00
C LEU A 63 -6.33 3.10 12.89
N LYS A 64 -6.91 1.92 13.13
CA LYS A 64 -7.08 0.87 12.11
C LYS A 64 -8.06 1.30 11.02
N GLU A 65 -9.22 1.82 11.42
CA GLU A 65 -10.23 2.37 10.51
C GLU A 65 -9.62 3.44 9.59
N ASP A 66 -8.95 4.43 10.16
CA ASP A 66 -8.30 5.52 9.41
C ASP A 66 -7.21 4.98 8.46
N THR A 67 -6.47 3.95 8.89
CA THR A 67 -5.43 3.33 8.08
C THR A 67 -6.03 2.56 6.89
N LEU A 68 -7.12 1.82 7.11
CA LEU A 68 -7.85 1.11 6.05
C LEU A 68 -8.45 2.08 5.03
N GLN A 69 -9.09 3.16 5.48
CA GLN A 69 -9.63 4.20 4.60
C GLN A 69 -8.52 4.86 3.76
N ARG A 70 -7.33 5.09 4.33
CA ARG A 70 -6.18 5.62 3.58
C ARG A 70 -5.70 4.62 2.53
N ILE A 71 -5.62 3.33 2.86
CA ILE A 71 -5.26 2.27 1.91
C ILE A 71 -6.25 2.23 0.75
N GLU A 72 -7.55 2.29 1.02
CA GLU A 72 -8.60 2.28 -0.01
C GLU A 72 -8.42 3.45 -0.99
N ARG A 73 -8.28 4.68 -0.48
CA ARG A 73 -8.07 5.88 -1.31
C ARG A 73 -6.82 5.77 -2.19
N LEU A 74 -5.70 5.32 -1.62
CA LEU A 74 -4.45 5.15 -2.35
C LEU A 74 -4.54 4.02 -3.38
N THR A 75 -5.30 2.98 -3.08
CA THR A 75 -5.55 1.87 -3.99
C THR A 75 -6.37 2.34 -5.19
N GLU A 76 -7.39 3.17 -4.99
CA GLU A 76 -8.15 3.76 -6.10
C GLU A 76 -7.27 4.67 -6.97
N GLU A 77 -6.43 5.53 -6.37
CA GLU A 77 -5.47 6.36 -7.12
C GLU A 77 -4.50 5.50 -7.94
N ARG A 78 -3.99 4.41 -7.36
CA ARG A 78 -3.17 3.42 -8.09
C ARG A 78 -3.95 2.76 -9.22
N MET A 79 -5.24 2.46 -9.02
CA MET A 79 -6.12 1.89 -10.05
C MET A 79 -6.39 2.87 -11.20
N GLU A 80 -6.53 4.17 -10.93
CA GLU A 80 -6.67 5.18 -11.99
C GLU A 80 -5.47 5.15 -12.94
N ILE A 81 -4.25 5.08 -12.41
CA ILE A 81 -3.03 4.96 -13.22
C ILE A 81 -3.03 3.64 -14.00
N SER A 82 -3.41 2.53 -13.38
CA SER A 82 -3.58 1.25 -14.06
C SER A 82 -4.55 1.35 -15.26
N ARG A 83 -5.70 1.99 -15.07
CA ARG A 83 -6.69 2.23 -16.14
C ARG A 83 -6.15 3.15 -17.25
N LEU A 84 -5.25 4.08 -16.93
CA LEU A 84 -4.59 4.91 -17.94
C LEU A 84 -3.60 4.09 -18.78
N ILE A 85 -2.83 3.20 -18.15
CA ILE A 85 -1.91 2.29 -18.85
C ILE A 85 -2.71 1.37 -19.78
N ASP A 86 -3.89 0.89 -19.38
CA ASP A 86 -4.73 0.01 -20.21
C ASP A 86 -5.19 0.64 -21.53
N LYS A 87 -5.17 1.97 -21.65
CA LYS A 87 -5.52 2.68 -22.88
C LYS A 87 -4.42 2.66 -23.93
N LEU A 88 -3.20 2.22 -23.59
CA LEU A 88 -2.10 2.15 -24.54
C LEU A 88 -2.31 1.01 -25.54
N ALA A 89 -2.13 1.31 -26.82
CA ALA A 89 -2.33 0.33 -27.89
C ALA A 89 -1.31 -0.81 -27.84
N ASN A 90 -0.05 -0.50 -27.51
CA ASN A 90 1.03 -1.48 -27.51
C ASN A 90 1.00 -2.35 -26.23
N PRO A 91 0.76 -3.67 -26.34
CA PRO A 91 0.77 -4.57 -25.19
C PRO A 91 2.14 -4.63 -24.49
N LEU A 92 3.25 -4.48 -25.21
CA LEU A 92 4.58 -4.51 -24.63
C LEU A 92 4.82 -3.29 -23.72
N GLU A 93 4.47 -2.10 -24.19
CA GLU A 93 4.55 -0.87 -23.39
C GLU A 93 3.69 -0.97 -22.13
N ARG A 94 2.48 -1.54 -22.23
CA ARG A 94 1.62 -1.80 -21.06
C ARG A 94 2.33 -2.68 -20.03
N SER A 95 2.91 -3.80 -20.46
CA SER A 95 3.62 -4.70 -19.56
C SER A 95 4.82 -4.01 -18.91
N VAL A 96 5.66 -3.32 -19.68
CA VAL A 96 6.84 -2.61 -19.17
C VAL A 96 6.43 -1.57 -18.11
N LEU A 97 5.42 -0.75 -18.37
CA LEU A 97 4.95 0.25 -17.41
C LEU A 97 4.37 -0.38 -16.14
N ARG A 98 3.59 -1.46 -16.26
CA ARG A 98 3.03 -2.16 -15.09
C ARG A 98 4.14 -2.75 -14.21
N PHE A 99 5.08 -3.46 -14.82
CA PHE A 99 6.17 -4.07 -14.07
C PHE A 99 7.04 -3.03 -13.40
N PHE A 100 7.44 -1.99 -14.14
CA PHE A 100 8.35 -0.99 -13.61
C PHE A 100 7.70 -0.09 -12.56
N TYR A 101 6.49 0.43 -12.81
CA TYR A 101 5.88 1.47 -11.97
C TYR A 101 4.86 0.95 -10.96
N LEU A 102 4.09 -0.09 -11.29
CA LEU A 102 3.08 -0.64 -10.38
C LEU A 102 3.63 -1.76 -9.51
N ASN A 103 4.63 -2.50 -9.99
CA ASN A 103 5.22 -3.65 -9.29
C ASN A 103 6.66 -3.38 -8.78
N ASP A 104 7.19 -2.16 -8.98
CA ASP A 104 8.50 -1.71 -8.51
C ASP A 104 9.68 -2.60 -8.94
N LEU A 105 9.58 -3.23 -10.12
CA LEU A 105 10.67 -4.03 -10.69
C LEU A 105 11.76 -3.13 -11.29
N VAL A 106 13.01 -3.58 -11.21
CA VAL A 106 14.13 -2.93 -11.93
C VAL A 106 14.18 -3.39 -13.38
N ALA A 107 14.84 -2.62 -14.25
CA ALA A 107 14.84 -2.89 -15.70
C ALA A 107 15.34 -4.30 -16.08
N SER A 108 16.27 -4.88 -15.32
CA SER A 108 16.74 -6.26 -15.52
C SER A 108 15.65 -7.30 -15.22
N GLU A 109 14.89 -7.12 -14.14
CA GLU A 109 13.77 -7.99 -13.77
C GLU A 109 12.63 -7.85 -14.79
N VAL A 110 12.33 -6.63 -15.24
CA VAL A 110 11.35 -6.40 -16.31
C VAL A 110 11.75 -7.12 -17.59
N ALA A 111 13.03 -7.06 -17.96
CA ALA A 111 13.55 -7.71 -19.15
C ALA A 111 13.42 -9.24 -19.08
N GLU A 112 13.69 -9.81 -17.91
CA GLU A 112 13.49 -11.24 -17.63
C GLU A 112 12.01 -11.63 -17.77
N GLU A 113 11.10 -10.87 -17.14
CA GLU A 113 9.65 -11.12 -17.20
C GLU A 113 9.08 -11.05 -18.62
N ILE A 114 9.61 -10.17 -19.49
CA ILE A 114 9.16 -10.05 -20.88
C ILE A 114 9.98 -10.89 -21.87
N GLY A 115 10.96 -11.67 -21.40
CA GLY A 115 11.82 -12.50 -22.23
C GLY A 115 12.68 -11.72 -23.23
N LYS A 116 13.14 -10.51 -22.87
CA LYS A 116 13.96 -9.63 -23.71
C LYS A 116 15.26 -9.25 -23.01
N SER A 117 16.14 -8.56 -23.75
CA SER A 117 17.33 -7.96 -23.19
C SER A 117 17.00 -6.63 -22.48
N THR A 118 17.76 -6.29 -21.44
CA THR A 118 17.59 -5.03 -20.68
C THR A 118 17.55 -3.76 -21.55
N PRO A 119 18.34 -3.62 -22.62
CA PRO A 119 18.24 -2.48 -23.53
C PRO A 119 16.86 -2.32 -24.20
N SER A 120 16.05 -3.38 -24.27
CA SER A 120 14.70 -3.32 -24.85
C SER A 120 13.66 -2.68 -23.92
N VAL A 121 14.04 -2.40 -22.66
CA VAL A 121 13.19 -1.79 -21.63
C VAL A 121 13.34 -0.26 -21.59
N TYR A 122 14.48 0.26 -22.05
CA TYR A 122 14.79 1.69 -22.16
C TYR A 122 14.30 2.29 -23.48
#